data_AF-A0A2X4U5G9-F1
#
_entry.id   AF-A0A2X4U5G9-F1
#
_cell.length_a   1.000
_cell.length_b   1.000
_cell.length_c   1.000
_cell.angle_alpha   90.00
_cell.angle_beta   90.00
_cell.angle_gamma   90.00
#
_symmetry.space_group_name_H-M   'P 1'
#
loop_
_entity.id
_entity.type
_entity.pdbx_description
1 polymer ?
#
loop_
_entity_poly.entity_id
_entity_poly.type
_entity_poly.pdbx_seq_one_letter_code
_entity_poly.pdbx_strand_id
1 'polypeptide(L)'
;MIEQQPLSVSWQVKFSPQPQQNGLYDLIIHNNGPVDAPLPREITVAATDCLAADAAGNYRLESGPQRQRFVLISGDQLRAGQSRPLGWLRCQQLTPGGTLVIP
;
A
#
# COMPACT_ATOMS: atom_id res chain seq x y z
N MET A 1 -2.27 -18.68 -31.36
CA MET A 1 -3.42 -18.50 -30.45
C MET A 1 -3.04 -17.34 -29.55
N ILE A 2 -3.71 -16.19 -29.67
CA ILE A 2 -3.45 -15.03 -28.79
C ILE A 2 -4.47 -15.18 -27.66
N GLU A 3 -4.01 -15.55 -26.47
CA GLU A 3 -4.85 -15.53 -25.28
C GLU A 3 -5.23 -14.08 -25.01
N GLN A 4 -6.49 -13.72 -25.28
CA GLN A 4 -7.05 -12.42 -24.94
C GLN A 4 -7.29 -12.37 -23.42
N GLN A 5 -6.20 -12.27 -22.67
CA GLN A 5 -6.28 -12.06 -21.24
C GLN A 5 -6.65 -10.59 -20.99
N PRO A 6 -7.74 -10.31 -20.26
CA PRO A 6 -8.14 -8.93 -20.00
C PRO A 6 -7.02 -8.21 -19.27
N LEU A 7 -6.63 -7.05 -19.79
CA LEU A 7 -5.63 -6.18 -19.15
C LEU A 7 -6.21 -5.63 -17.86
N SER A 8 -6.02 -6.34 -16.76
CA SER A 8 -6.49 -5.94 -15.43
C SER A 8 -5.39 -5.21 -14.68
N VAL A 9 -5.78 -4.17 -13.96
CA VAL A 9 -4.88 -3.57 -12.97
C VAL A 9 -4.57 -4.58 -11.86
N SER A 10 -3.34 -4.57 -11.34
CA SER A 10 -2.94 -5.39 -10.20
C SER A 10 -2.11 -4.55 -9.24
N TRP A 11 -2.76 -3.98 -8.21
CA TRP A 11 -2.04 -3.29 -7.15
C TRP A 11 -1.57 -4.27 -6.08
N GLN A 12 -0.35 -4.06 -5.59
CA GLN A 12 0.23 -4.80 -4.48
C GLN A 12 0.91 -3.84 -3.53
N VAL A 13 0.67 -4.00 -2.23
CA VAL A 13 1.44 -3.30 -1.20
C VAL A 13 2.61 -4.19 -0.78
N LYS A 14 3.81 -3.62 -0.84
CA LYS A 14 5.05 -4.24 -0.40
C LYS A 14 5.47 -3.63 0.93
N PHE A 15 5.91 -4.48 1.85
CA PHE A 15 6.40 -4.10 3.17
C PHE A 15 7.92 -4.29 3.18
N SER A 16 8.66 -3.20 3.33
CA SER A 16 10.12 -3.24 3.42
C SER A 16 10.54 -3.04 4.88
N PRO A 17 10.97 -4.10 5.59
CA PRO A 17 11.44 -3.98 6.97
C PRO A 17 12.74 -3.19 7.03
N GLN A 18 12.86 -2.29 8.01
CA GLN A 18 14.07 -1.51 8.23
C GLN A 18 15.03 -2.22 9.19
N PRO A 19 16.21 -2.70 8.72
CA PRO A 19 17.06 -3.61 9.49
C PRO A 19 17.64 -2.98 10.78
N GLN A 20 17.79 -1.66 10.82
CA GLN A 20 18.30 -0.93 11.99
C GLN A 20 17.20 -0.47 12.95
N GLN A 21 15.94 -0.63 12.59
CA GLN A 21 14.78 -0.10 13.32
C GLN A 21 13.73 -1.21 13.45
N ASN A 22 13.83 -2.01 14.52
CA ASN A 22 12.91 -3.13 14.71
C ASN A 22 11.44 -2.65 14.75
N GLY A 23 10.57 -3.37 14.04
CA GLY A 23 9.15 -3.05 13.91
C GLY A 23 8.83 -1.86 12.99
N LEU A 24 9.82 -1.23 12.35
CA LEU A 24 9.61 -0.20 11.33
C LEU A 24 9.57 -0.81 9.93
N TYR A 25 8.55 -0.45 9.15
CA TYR A 25 8.32 -0.91 7.80
C TYR A 25 7.97 0.26 6.90
N ASP A 26 8.68 0.38 5.77
CA ASP A 26 8.23 1.24 4.68
C ASP A 26 7.21 0.49 3.84
N LEU A 27 6.13 1.20 3.49
CA LEU A 27 5.06 0.69 2.67
C LEU A 27 5.15 1.30 1.29
N ILE A 28 5.10 0.44 0.27
CA ILE A 28 5.22 0.82 -1.13
C ILE A 28 4.06 0.20 -1.87
N ILE A 29 3.27 1.02 -2.58
CA ILE A 29 2.29 0.50 -3.53
C ILE A 29 2.97 0.29 -4.89
N HIS A 30 2.73 -0.87 -5.49
CA HIS A 30 3.25 -1.26 -6.78
C HIS A 30 2.11 -1.70 -7.71
N ASN A 31 2.14 -1.26 -8.96
CA ASN A 31 1.23 -1.78 -9.98
C ASN A 31 1.95 -2.92 -10.73
N ASN A 32 1.63 -4.15 -10.36
CA ASN A 32 2.11 -5.38 -11.02
C ASN A 32 1.31 -5.74 -12.28
N GLY A 33 0.30 -4.92 -12.63
CA GLY A 33 -0.53 -5.14 -13.82
C GLY A 33 0.14 -4.62 -15.10
N PRO A 34 -0.33 -5.10 -16.28
CA PRO A 34 0.21 -4.70 -17.57
C PRO A 34 -0.27 -3.32 -18.06
N VAL A 35 -1.17 -2.66 -17.31
CA VAL A 35 -1.75 -1.35 -17.69
C VAL A 35 -1.59 -0.34 -16.58
N ASP A 36 -1.43 0.92 -16.99
CA ASP A 36 -1.47 2.04 -16.08
C ASP A 36 -2.84 2.15 -15.41
N ALA A 37 -2.87 2.58 -14.16
CA ALA A 37 -4.11 2.65 -13.40
C ALA A 37 -4.14 3.88 -12.47
N PRO A 38 -5.31 4.39 -12.10
CA PRO A 38 -5.40 5.38 -11.04
C PRO A 38 -4.82 4.84 -9.73
N LEU A 39 -4.42 5.73 -8.81
CA LEU A 39 -4.15 5.32 -7.44
C LEU A 39 -5.44 4.79 -6.78
N PRO A 40 -5.39 3.67 -6.02
CA PRO A 40 -6.54 3.19 -5.26
C PRO A 40 -7.09 4.26 -4.32
N ARG A 41 -8.41 4.36 -4.24
CA ARG A 41 -9.09 5.27 -3.29
C ARG A 41 -8.74 5.00 -1.84
N GLU A 42 -8.55 3.73 -1.49
CA GLU A 42 -8.21 3.34 -0.13
C GLU A 42 -7.34 2.09 -0.10
N ILE A 43 -6.39 2.08 0.83
CA ILE A 43 -5.58 0.90 1.15
C ILE A 43 -5.63 0.70 2.66
N THR A 44 -6.11 -0.45 3.11
CA THR A 44 -6.16 -0.81 4.53
C THR A 44 -5.13 -1.89 4.82
N VAL A 45 -4.29 -1.67 5.83
CA VAL A 45 -3.31 -2.62 6.33
C VAL A 45 -3.70 -3.07 7.73
N ALA A 46 -3.89 -4.37 7.93
CA ALA A 46 -4.05 -4.96 9.25
C ALA A 46 -2.73 -4.95 10.02
N ALA A 47 -2.70 -4.18 11.09
CA ALA A 47 -1.55 -4.02 11.97
C ALA A 47 -2.05 -3.66 13.37
N THR A 48 -1.41 -4.24 14.39
CA THR A 48 -1.73 -4.02 15.80
C THR A 48 -0.54 -3.41 16.52
N ASP A 49 -0.82 -2.73 17.63
CA ASP A 49 0.21 -2.16 18.50
C ASP A 49 1.19 -1.24 17.74
N CYS A 50 0.63 -0.40 16.86
CA CYS A 50 1.37 0.60 16.12
C CYS A 50 1.70 1.79 17.03
N LEU A 51 3.00 2.00 17.24
CA LEU A 51 3.55 3.10 18.04
C LEU A 51 3.48 4.43 17.29
N ALA A 52 3.75 4.38 15.99
CA ALA A 52 3.73 5.54 15.11
C ALA A 52 3.54 5.07 13.67
N ALA A 53 3.00 5.96 12.84
CA ALA A 53 2.75 5.71 11.44
C ALA A 53 2.56 7.05 10.72
N ASP A 54 2.90 7.09 9.44
CA ASP A 54 2.62 8.24 8.58
C ASP A 54 2.34 7.82 7.14
N ALA A 55 1.57 8.62 6.42
CA ALA A 55 1.32 8.45 4.99
C ALA A 55 2.22 9.34 4.15
N ALA A 56 2.48 8.93 2.92
CA ALA A 56 3.30 9.67 1.97
C ALA A 56 2.52 10.05 0.71
N GLY A 57 2.94 11.16 0.08
CA GLY A 57 2.47 11.60 -1.23
C GLY A 57 0.97 11.92 -1.26
N ASN A 58 0.20 11.07 -1.95
CA ASN A 58 -1.20 11.30 -2.29
C ASN A 58 -2.19 10.71 -1.29
N TYR A 59 -1.70 10.13 -0.19
CA TYR A 59 -2.51 9.50 0.83
C TYR A 59 -2.43 10.26 2.15
N ARG A 60 -3.55 10.27 2.87
CA ARG A 60 -3.62 10.61 4.30
C ARG A 60 -3.81 9.33 5.11
N LEU A 61 -3.18 9.28 6.27
CA LEU A 61 -3.35 8.18 7.20
C LEU A 61 -4.55 8.40 8.14
N GLU A 62 -5.35 7.36 8.30
CA GLU A 62 -6.36 7.20 9.33
C GLU A 62 -6.00 5.97 10.17
N SER A 63 -5.43 6.21 11.35
CA SER A 63 -4.97 5.15 12.24
C SER A 63 -6.10 4.61 13.12
N GLY A 64 -6.14 3.29 13.27
CA GLY A 64 -6.95 2.58 14.24
C GLY A 64 -6.14 1.52 15.00
N PRO A 65 -6.73 0.93 16.05
CA PRO A 65 -6.01 -0.01 16.92
C PRO A 65 -5.61 -1.34 16.25
N GLN A 66 -6.35 -1.76 15.22
CA GLN A 66 -6.11 -3.03 14.51
C GLN A 66 -5.88 -2.87 13.00
N ARG A 67 -5.93 -1.63 12.51
CA ARG A 67 -5.79 -1.32 11.08
C ARG A 67 -5.29 0.08 10.86
N GLN A 68 -4.52 0.25 9.80
CA GLN A 68 -4.02 1.51 9.28
C GLN A 68 -4.62 1.74 7.91
N ARG A 69 -5.40 2.81 7.74
CA ARG A 69 -6.13 3.10 6.51
C ARG A 69 -5.51 4.30 5.80
N PHE A 70 -5.04 4.09 4.58
CA PHE A 70 -4.49 5.13 3.71
C PHE A 70 -5.58 5.57 2.75
N VAL A 71 -6.05 6.80 2.90
CA VAL A 71 -7.16 7.37 2.11
C VAL A 71 -6.58 8.36 1.10
N LEU A 72 -6.94 8.19 -0.18
CA LEU A 72 -6.48 9.06 -1.26
C LEU A 72 -6.99 10.50 -1.04
N ILE A 73 -6.08 11.47 -1.03
CA ILE A 73 -6.39 12.91 -0.89
C ILE A 73 -6.19 13.69 -2.20
N SER A 74 -5.41 13.17 -3.13
CA SER A 74 -5.24 13.75 -4.47
C SER A 74 -5.06 12.62 -5.49
N GLY A 75 -5.87 12.63 -6.55
CA GLY A 75 -5.77 11.65 -7.62
C GLY A 75 -4.44 11.75 -8.38
N ASP A 76 -3.96 10.60 -8.85
CA ASP A 76 -2.80 10.46 -9.73
C ASP A 76 -2.83 9.08 -10.39
N GLN A 77 -1.90 8.82 -11.31
CA GLN A 77 -1.74 7.54 -11.99
C GLN A 77 -0.52 6.77 -11.45
N LEU A 78 -0.67 5.46 -11.29
CA LEU A 78 0.41 4.51 -11.08
C LEU A 78 0.61 3.69 -12.34
N ARG A 79 1.69 3.97 -13.06
CA ARG A 79 2.03 3.30 -14.33
C ARG A 79 2.30 1.81 -14.12
N ALA A 80 2.08 1.02 -15.17
CA ALA A 80 2.39 -0.41 -15.18
C ALA A 80 3.85 -0.66 -14.76
N GLY A 81 4.06 -1.61 -13.85
CA GLY A 81 5.37 -1.96 -13.31
C GLY A 81 6.02 -0.91 -12.42
N GLN A 82 5.35 0.21 -12.10
CA GLN A 82 5.91 1.26 -11.26
C GLN A 82 5.49 1.14 -9.79
N SER A 83 6.31 1.74 -8.93
CA SER A 83 6.13 1.78 -7.47
C SER A 83 6.06 3.22 -6.97
N ARG A 84 5.32 3.43 -5.89
CA ARG A 84 5.28 4.71 -5.16
C ARG A 84 5.31 4.48 -3.65
N PRO A 85 5.92 5.41 -2.88
CA PRO A 85 5.83 5.38 -1.44
C PRO A 85 4.36 5.58 -1.02
N LEU A 86 3.89 4.72 -0.13
CA LEU A 86 2.57 4.81 0.50
C LEU A 86 2.68 5.46 1.89
N GLY A 87 3.79 5.20 2.60
CA GLY A 87 4.03 5.68 3.95
C GLY A 87 4.96 4.74 4.70
N TRP A 88 4.96 4.84 6.02
CA TRP A 88 5.70 3.93 6.91
C TRP A 88 4.88 3.63 8.16
N LEU A 89 5.10 2.46 8.73
CA LEU A 89 4.44 1.99 9.95
C LEU A 89 5.49 1.49 10.93
N ARG A 90 5.36 1.87 12.21
CA ARG A 90 6.11 1.29 13.32
C ARG A 90 5.16 0.50 14.23
N CYS A 91 5.08 -0.81 14.03
CA CYS A 91 4.15 -1.68 14.75
C CYS A 91 4.88 -2.89 15.32
N GLN A 92 4.45 -3.39 16.48
CA GLN A 92 5.01 -4.62 17.05
C GLN A 92 4.62 -5.85 16.22
N GLN A 93 3.41 -5.84 15.65
CA GLN A 93 2.90 -6.92 14.82
C GLN A 93 2.24 -6.36 13.56
N LEU A 94 2.76 -6.77 12.41
CA LEU A 94 2.05 -6.68 11.13
C LEU A 94 1.54 -8.06 10.76
N THR A 95 0.35 -8.12 10.18
CA THR A 95 -0.20 -9.36 9.62
C THR A 95 0.13 -9.42 8.12
N PRO A 96 1.07 -10.29 7.68
CA PRO A 96 1.34 -10.47 6.25
C PRO A 96 0.07 -10.94 5.53
N GLY A 97 -0.24 -10.33 4.38
CA GLY A 97 -1.46 -10.64 3.62
C GLY A 97 -2.73 -9.92 4.10
N GLY A 98 -2.67 -9.18 5.21
CA GLY A 98 -3.78 -8.37 5.72
C GLY A 98 -3.92 -7.01 5.00
N THR A 99 -3.74 -6.96 3.68
CA THR A 99 -3.90 -5.72 2.90
C THR A 99 -5.17 -5.79 2.06
N LEU A 100 -6.05 -4.82 2.23
CA LEU A 100 -7.21 -4.60 1.38
C LEU A 100 -6.97 -3.35 0.52
N VAL A 101 -7.08 -3.50 -0.80
CA VAL A 101 -6.95 -2.39 -1.75
C VAL A 101 -8.31 -2.15 -2.40
N ILE A 102 -8.81 -0.92 -2.28
CA ILE A 102 -10.09 -0.49 -2.83
C ILE A 102 -9.81 0.46 -4.01
N PRO A 103 -10.20 0.09 -5.24
CA PRO A 103 -10.02 0.92 -6.44
C PRO A 103 -10.59 2.33 -6.30
#